data_AF-A0A6L3X4X7-F1
#
_entry.id   AF-A0A6L3X4X7-F1
#
_cell.length_a   1.000
_cell.length_b   1.000
_cell.length_c   1.000
_cell.angle_alpha   90.00
_cell.angle_beta   90.00
_cell.angle_gamma   90.00
#
_symmetry.space_group_name_H-M   'P 1'
#
loop_
_entity.id
_entity.type
_entity.pdbx_description
1 polymer ?
#
loop_
_entity_poly.entity_id
_entity_poly.type
_entity_poly.pdbx_seq_one_letter_code
_entity_poly.pdbx_strand_id
1 'polypeptide(L)'
;SLIAELEADRTRAMLTACSTGNKYLSAHEDAFTAYAGAEWAQAVNAVPVTLIRAFLLRIRALEMKGESAPQSVATGELRDALSRQGSLYHFDMTQEPVLSVTGMHRPQITDVDTELLRSPAKRMMLARKLAENGETEAEG
;
A
#
# COMPACT_ATOMS: atom_id res chain seq x y z
N SER A 1 -27.10 1.23 34.57
CA SER A 1 -27.19 -0.22 34.89
C SER A 1 -25.91 -0.89 34.46
N LEU A 2 -25.44 -1.93 35.15
CA LEU A 2 -24.21 -2.67 34.78
C LEU A 2 -24.21 -3.11 33.30
N ILE A 3 -25.37 -3.47 32.75
CA ILE A 3 -25.49 -3.85 31.34
C ILE A 3 -25.20 -2.67 30.40
N ALA A 4 -25.73 -1.48 30.69
CA ALA A 4 -25.53 -0.28 29.87
C ALA A 4 -24.06 0.18 29.87
N GLU A 5 -23.40 0.07 31.02
CA GLU A 5 -21.97 0.40 31.16
C GLU A 5 -21.10 -0.56 30.35
N LEU A 6 -21.40 -1.87 30.39
CA LEU A 6 -20.70 -2.87 29.59
C LEU A 6 -20.90 -2.68 28.08
N GLU A 7 -22.09 -2.25 27.64
CA GLU A 7 -22.37 -1.93 26.23
C GLU A 7 -21.59 -0.68 25.77
N ALA A 8 -21.51 0.34 26.62
CA ALA A 8 -20.72 1.54 26.38
C ALA A 8 -19.21 1.21 26.30
N ASP A 9 -18.71 0.39 27.21
CA ASP A 9 -17.33 -0.10 27.23
C ASP A 9 -16.98 -0.88 25.95
N ARG A 10 -17.86 -1.80 25.53
CA ARG A 10 -17.70 -2.55 24.28
C ARG A 10 -17.63 -1.61 23.08
N THR A 11 -18.47 -0.57 23.06
CA THR A 11 -18.49 0.44 22.00
C THR A 11 -17.19 1.25 21.96
N ARG A 12 -16.68 1.69 23.13
CA ARG A 12 -15.37 2.38 23.25
C ARG A 12 -14.23 1.50 22.77
N ALA A 13 -14.21 0.23 23.18
CA ALA A 13 -13.21 -0.73 22.76
C ALA A 13 -13.21 -0.93 21.23
N MET A 14 -14.39 -1.09 20.62
CA MET A 14 -14.53 -1.26 19.18
C MET A 14 -14.06 -0.02 18.40
N LEU A 15 -14.43 1.20 18.84
CA LEU A 15 -13.95 2.44 18.23
C LEU A 15 -12.43 2.57 18.28
N THR A 16 -11.83 2.22 19.42
CA THR A 16 -10.38 2.23 19.62
C THR A 16 -9.67 1.20 18.74
N ALA A 17 -10.23 -0.01 18.64
CA ALA A 17 -9.72 -1.07 17.78
C ALA A 17 -9.79 -0.66 16.31
N CYS A 18 -10.90 -0.09 15.84
CA CYS A 18 -11.02 0.42 14.48
C CYS A 18 -10.07 1.59 14.19
N SER A 19 -9.84 2.48 15.17
CA SER A 19 -8.90 3.60 15.02
C SER A 19 -7.46 3.10 14.89
N THR A 20 -7.05 2.21 15.79
CA THR A 20 -5.70 1.61 15.79
C THR A 20 -5.48 0.74 14.55
N GLY A 21 -6.47 -0.06 14.15
CA GLY A 21 -6.43 -0.85 12.93
C GLY A 21 -6.20 0.01 11.69
N ASN A 22 -6.88 1.17 11.56
CA ASN A 22 -6.64 2.09 10.46
C ASN A 22 -5.23 2.71 10.50
N LYS A 23 -4.74 3.09 11.68
CA LYS A 23 -3.36 3.61 11.83
C LYS A 23 -2.34 2.57 11.38
N TYR A 24 -2.52 1.32 11.76
CA TYR A 24 -1.65 0.22 11.34
C TYR A 24 -1.70 0.00 9.83
N LEU A 25 -2.89 -0.01 9.22
CA LEU A 25 -3.04 -0.13 7.77
C LEU A 25 -2.36 1.02 7.01
N SER A 26 -2.50 2.26 7.51
CA SER A 26 -1.82 3.43 6.94
C SER A 26 -0.31 3.31 7.06
N ALA A 27 0.20 2.98 8.26
CA ALA A 27 1.63 2.83 8.48
C ALA A 27 2.24 1.72 7.62
N HIS A 28 1.51 0.61 7.41
CA HIS A 28 1.93 -0.43 6.47
C HIS A 28 2.00 0.11 5.04
N GLU A 29 0.96 0.81 4.56
CA GLU A 29 0.94 1.40 3.21
C GLU A 29 2.09 2.39 3.01
N ASP A 30 2.34 3.26 4.00
CA ASP A 30 3.44 4.21 3.99
C ASP A 30 4.80 3.50 3.92
N ALA A 31 5.01 2.50 4.78
CA ALA A 31 6.26 1.73 4.82
C ALA A 31 6.52 0.97 3.50
N PHE A 32 5.49 0.30 2.96
CA PHE A 32 5.60 -0.44 1.71
C PHE A 32 5.89 0.50 0.53
N THR A 33 5.18 1.63 0.46
CA THR A 33 5.36 2.62 -0.62
C THR A 33 6.74 3.27 -0.56
N ALA A 34 7.22 3.61 0.65
CA ALA A 34 8.55 4.16 0.83
C ALA A 34 9.64 3.17 0.40
N TYR A 35 9.51 1.90 0.79
CA TYR A 35 10.44 0.84 0.39
C TYR A 35 10.45 0.64 -1.13
N ALA A 36 9.27 0.43 -1.73
CA ALA A 36 9.16 0.23 -3.18
C ALA A 36 9.69 1.43 -3.98
N GLY A 37 9.46 2.65 -3.50
CA GLY A 37 10.00 3.87 -4.11
C GLY A 37 11.53 3.95 -4.04
N ALA A 38 12.13 3.57 -2.91
CA ALA A 38 13.57 3.54 -2.73
C ALA A 38 14.23 2.48 -3.65
N GLU A 39 13.69 1.27 -3.67
CA GLU A 39 14.15 0.19 -4.55
C GLU A 39 14.06 0.58 -6.03
N TRP A 40 12.95 1.20 -6.43
CA TRP A 40 12.78 1.71 -7.79
C TRP A 40 13.83 2.76 -8.16
N ALA A 41 14.03 3.76 -7.30
CA ALA A 41 15.01 4.81 -7.53
C ALA A 41 16.42 4.24 -7.63
N GLN A 42 16.78 3.29 -6.77
CA GLN A 42 18.07 2.62 -6.82
C GLN A 42 18.26 1.85 -8.14
N ALA A 43 17.27 1.04 -8.54
CA ALA A 43 17.35 0.25 -9.77
C ALA A 43 17.47 1.12 -11.03
N VAL A 44 16.67 2.18 -11.15
CA VAL A 44 16.70 3.10 -12.30
C VAL A 44 18.02 3.88 -12.37
N ASN A 45 18.57 4.29 -11.21
CA ASN A 45 19.86 4.98 -11.18
C ASN A 45 21.06 4.04 -11.40
N ALA A 46 20.88 2.74 -11.21
CA ALA A 46 21.90 1.71 -11.40
C ALA A 46 21.76 0.95 -12.74
N VAL A 47 21.00 1.48 -13.71
CA VAL A 47 20.82 0.82 -15.01
C VAL A 47 22.19 0.56 -15.67
N PRO A 48 22.50 -0.69 -16.07
CA PRO A 48 23.80 -1.01 -16.64
C PRO A 48 24.09 -0.22 -17.91
N VAL A 49 25.31 0.31 -18.04
CA VAL A 49 25.74 1.08 -19.22
C VAL A 49 25.60 0.27 -20.52
N THR A 50 25.70 -1.06 -20.44
CA THR A 50 25.49 -1.97 -21.56
C THR A 50 24.06 -1.93 -22.09
N LEU A 51 23.06 -1.83 -21.21
CA LEU A 51 21.66 -1.67 -21.59
C LEU A 51 21.40 -0.31 -22.22
N ILE A 52 21.95 0.78 -21.64
CA ILE A 52 21.85 2.13 -22.20
C ILE A 52 22.41 2.16 -23.62
N ARG A 53 23.61 1.60 -23.82
CA ARG A 53 24.26 1.51 -25.14
C ARG A 53 23.40 0.74 -26.14
N ALA A 54 22.89 -0.43 -25.76
CA ALA A 54 22.04 -1.25 -26.64
C ALA A 54 20.75 -0.52 -27.03
N PHE A 55 20.12 0.16 -26.08
CA PHE A 55 18.90 0.94 -26.29
C PHE A 55 19.11 2.09 -27.29
N LEU A 56 20.19 2.87 -27.13
CA LEU A 56 20.52 3.95 -28.05
C LEU A 56 20.83 3.44 -29.47
N LEU A 57 21.56 2.33 -29.59
CA LEU A 57 21.83 1.70 -30.88
C LEU A 57 20.54 1.18 -31.54
N ARG A 58 19.61 0.65 -30.75
CA ARG A 58 18.30 0.18 -31.25
C ARG A 58 17.48 1.34 -31.83
N ILE A 59 17.41 2.46 -31.11
CA ILE A 59 16.75 3.70 -31.59
C ILE A 59 17.39 4.13 -32.90
N ARG A 60 18.73 4.21 -32.96
CA ARG A 60 19.45 4.62 -34.16
C ARG A 60 19.14 3.71 -35.36
N ALA A 61 19.08 2.40 -35.14
CA ALA A 61 18.74 1.45 -36.19
C ALA A 61 17.30 1.61 -36.70
N LEU A 62 16.36 1.99 -35.83
CA LEU A 62 14.97 2.28 -36.20
C LEU A 62 14.86 3.58 -37.00
N GLU A 63 15.57 4.63 -36.60
CA GLU A 63 15.68 5.89 -37.36
C GLU A 63 16.19 5.64 -38.78
N MET A 64 17.26 4.84 -38.91
CA MET A 64 17.82 4.50 -40.22
C MET A 64 16.86 3.68 -41.10
N LYS A 65 15.89 2.99 -40.49
CA LYS A 65 14.83 2.25 -41.19
C LYS A 65 13.62 3.12 -41.54
N GLY A 66 13.61 4.41 -41.14
CA GLY A 66 12.48 5.31 -41.37
C GLY A 66 11.30 5.07 -40.44
N GLU A 67 11.53 4.48 -39.25
CA GLU A 67 10.48 4.37 -38.24
C GLU A 67 10.00 5.75 -37.79
N SER A 68 8.68 5.92 -37.66
CA SER A 68 8.00 7.17 -37.33
C SER A 68 8.18 7.58 -35.86
N ALA A 69 8.30 6.60 -34.96
CA ALA A 69 8.44 6.81 -33.52
C ALA A 69 9.49 5.86 -32.89
N PRO A 70 10.77 5.95 -33.29
CA PRO A 70 11.80 4.96 -32.95
C PRO A 70 12.04 4.83 -31.44
N GLN A 71 11.91 5.91 -30.67
CA GLN A 71 12.00 5.90 -29.20
C GLN A 71 10.83 5.16 -28.55
N SER A 72 9.61 5.38 -29.05
CA SER A 72 8.40 4.71 -28.54
C SER A 72 8.47 3.20 -28.78
N VAL A 73 8.88 2.79 -29.98
CA VAL A 73 9.08 1.38 -30.34
C VAL A 73 10.13 0.73 -29.43
N ALA A 74 11.31 1.33 -29.29
CA ALA A 74 12.36 0.77 -28.43
C ALA A 74 11.93 0.70 -26.95
N THR A 75 11.19 1.70 -26.47
CA THR A 75 10.66 1.71 -25.09
C THR A 75 9.63 0.60 -24.90
N GLY A 76 8.77 0.36 -25.89
CA GLY A 76 7.83 -0.75 -25.91
C GLY A 76 8.53 -2.11 -25.85
N GLU A 77 9.57 -2.31 -26.66
CA GLU A 77 10.39 -3.53 -26.63
C GLU A 77 11.02 -3.78 -25.26
N LEU A 78 11.59 -2.74 -24.64
CA LEU A 78 12.19 -2.82 -23.32
C LEU A 78 11.14 -3.15 -22.24
N ARG A 79 10.00 -2.46 -22.27
CA ARG A 79 8.87 -2.75 -21.37
C ARG A 79 8.41 -4.20 -21.52
N ASP A 80 8.23 -4.69 -22.74
CA ASP A 80 7.73 -6.04 -22.97
C ASP A 80 8.75 -7.10 -22.50
N ALA A 81 10.05 -6.83 -22.66
CA ALA A 81 11.09 -7.68 -22.10
C ALA A 81 11.06 -7.71 -20.57
N LEU A 82 10.94 -6.54 -19.92
CA LEU A 82 10.82 -6.44 -18.47
C LEU A 82 9.56 -7.14 -17.95
N SER A 83 8.40 -6.97 -18.60
CA SER A 83 7.16 -7.64 -18.23
C SER A 83 7.27 -9.16 -18.31
N ARG A 84 7.91 -9.69 -19.36
CA ARG A 84 8.15 -11.14 -19.48
C ARG A 84 9.04 -11.67 -18.37
N GLN A 85 10.15 -10.98 -18.07
CA GLN A 85 11.05 -11.38 -16.97
C GLN A 85 10.34 -11.26 -15.62
N GLY A 86 9.61 -10.17 -15.40
CA GLY A 86 8.84 -9.92 -14.18
C GLY A 86 7.76 -10.97 -13.93
N SER A 87 7.09 -11.49 -14.97
CA SER A 87 6.11 -12.57 -14.82
C SER A 87 6.69 -13.90 -14.34
N LEU A 88 8.01 -14.07 -14.47
CA LEU A 88 8.74 -15.26 -14.00
C LEU A 88 9.45 -15.00 -12.67
N TYR A 89 9.52 -13.75 -12.25
CA TYR A 89 10.20 -13.34 -11.03
C TYR A 89 9.34 -13.66 -9.81
N HIS A 90 9.97 -14.27 -8.82
CA HIS A 90 9.36 -14.56 -7.52
C HIS A 90 10.27 -13.99 -6.44
N PHE A 91 9.68 -13.25 -5.51
CA PHE A 91 10.39 -12.77 -4.33
C PHE A 91 10.74 -13.95 -3.44
N ASP A 92 12.04 -14.18 -3.23
CA ASP A 92 12.50 -15.07 -2.17
C ASP A 92 12.50 -14.29 -0.86
N MET A 93 11.45 -14.49 -0.06
CA MET A 93 11.27 -13.77 1.20
C MET A 93 12.42 -13.99 2.19
N THR A 94 13.24 -15.03 2.04
CA THR A 94 14.44 -15.23 2.86
C THR A 94 15.57 -14.25 2.52
N GLN A 95 15.55 -13.70 1.32
CA GLN A 95 16.49 -12.69 0.82
C GLN A 95 15.91 -11.27 0.86
N GLU A 96 14.69 -11.11 1.37
CA GLU A 96 13.98 -9.82 1.41
C GLU A 96 13.78 -9.38 2.86
N PRO A 97 14.82 -8.86 3.56
CA PRO A 97 14.74 -8.58 4.99
C PRO A 97 13.65 -7.56 5.32
N VAL A 98 13.43 -6.55 4.47
CA VAL A 98 12.37 -5.56 4.69
C VAL A 98 10.99 -6.17 4.43
N LEU A 99 10.80 -6.83 3.28
CA LEU A 99 9.50 -7.42 2.93
C LEU A 99 9.12 -8.60 3.84
N SER A 100 10.09 -9.30 4.44
CA SER A 100 9.83 -10.36 5.41
C SER A 100 9.14 -9.85 6.67
N VAL A 101 9.32 -8.57 7.01
CA VAL A 101 8.69 -7.91 8.15
C VAL A 101 7.43 -7.16 7.71
N THR A 102 7.50 -6.38 6.64
CA THR A 102 6.35 -5.57 6.21
C THR A 102 5.26 -6.41 5.55
N GLY A 103 5.64 -7.50 4.88
CA GLY A 103 4.78 -8.24 3.97
C GLY A 103 4.61 -7.54 2.63
N MET A 104 4.05 -8.29 1.68
CA MET A 104 3.72 -7.83 0.31
C MET A 104 2.26 -7.44 0.15
N HIS A 105 1.42 -7.79 1.13
CA HIS A 105 -0.01 -7.66 1.03
C HIS A 105 -0.53 -6.85 2.19
N ARG A 106 -1.60 -6.09 1.92
CA ARG A 106 -2.30 -5.34 2.93
C ARG A 106 -2.66 -6.26 4.11
N PRO A 107 -2.27 -5.92 5.34
CA PRO A 107 -2.56 -6.74 6.50
C PRO A 107 -4.06 -6.90 6.72
N GLN A 108 -4.46 -8.06 7.24
CA GLN A 108 -5.82 -8.28 7.70
C GLN A 108 -5.94 -7.85 9.16
N ILE A 109 -6.97 -7.04 9.47
CA ILE A 109 -7.33 -6.70 10.85
C ILE A 109 -8.47 -7.64 11.27
N THR A 110 -8.23 -8.49 12.26
CA THR A 110 -9.24 -9.39 12.84
C THR A 110 -9.99 -8.71 13.99
N ASP A 111 -11.11 -9.31 14.39
CA ASP A 111 -11.86 -8.95 15.61
C ASP A 111 -12.37 -7.50 15.69
N VAL A 112 -12.46 -6.84 14.53
CA VAL A 112 -13.05 -5.51 14.38
C VAL A 112 -14.27 -5.55 13.46
N ASP A 113 -15.23 -4.67 13.72
CA ASP A 113 -16.30 -4.39 12.77
C ASP A 113 -15.68 -3.78 11.50
N THR A 114 -15.65 -4.56 10.42
CA THR A 114 -15.01 -4.16 9.16
C THR A 114 -15.74 -3.01 8.46
N GLU A 115 -17.04 -2.88 8.66
CA GLU A 115 -17.83 -1.79 8.10
C GLU A 115 -17.50 -0.48 8.82
N LEU A 116 -17.44 -0.54 10.15
CA LEU A 116 -17.02 0.58 11.00
C LEU A 116 -15.54 0.95 10.77
N LEU A 117 -14.66 -0.04 10.59
CA LEU A 117 -13.24 0.15 10.25
C LEU A 117 -13.10 0.94 8.95
N ARG A 118 -13.92 0.65 7.94
CA ARG A 118 -13.84 1.29 6.61
C ARG A 118 -14.54 2.64 6.54
N SER A 119 -15.37 3.02 7.53
CA SER A 119 -16.16 4.25 7.48
C SER A 119 -15.79 5.24 8.60
N PRO A 120 -15.01 6.29 8.29
CA PRO A 120 -14.73 7.38 9.24
C PRO A 120 -16.01 8.05 9.75
N ALA A 121 -17.00 8.26 8.87
CA ALA A 121 -18.29 8.87 9.22
C ALA A 121 -19.05 8.02 10.25
N LYS A 122 -19.15 6.70 10.06
CA LYS A 122 -19.82 5.82 11.03
C LYS A 122 -19.11 5.83 12.38
N ARG A 123 -17.77 5.87 12.40
CA ARG A 123 -17.00 6.01 13.65
C ARG A 123 -17.29 7.32 14.36
N MET A 124 -17.32 8.44 13.62
CA MET A 124 -17.64 9.74 14.20
C MET A 124 -19.06 9.78 14.77
N MET A 125 -20.04 9.24 14.05
CA MET A 125 -21.42 9.16 14.54
C MET A 125 -21.54 8.32 15.81
N LEU A 126 -20.89 7.15 15.83
CA LEU A 126 -20.91 6.26 17.00
C LEU A 126 -20.20 6.88 18.21
N ALA A 127 -19.07 7.56 17.99
CA ALA A 127 -18.36 8.29 19.05
C ALA A 127 -19.18 9.44 19.64
N ARG A 128 -19.92 10.19 18.81
CA ARG A 128 -20.81 11.26 19.27
C ARG A 128 -21.95 10.73 20.14
N LYS A 129 -22.66 9.69 19.66
CA LYS A 129 -23.73 9.04 20.42
C LYS A 129 -23.25 8.55 21.79
N LEU A 130 -22.03 8.03 21.85
CA LEU A 130 -21.44 7.53 23.08
C LEU A 130 -21.08 8.65 24.07
N ALA A 131 -20.66 9.82 23.58
CA ALA A 131 -20.39 10.99 24.40
C ALA A 131 -21.70 11.60 24.96
N GLU A 132 -22.72 11.75 24.11
CA GLU A 132 -24.05 12.27 24.49
C GLU A 132 -24.72 11.40 25.59
N ASN A 133 -24.55 10.08 25.52
CA ASN A 133 -25.05 9.14 26.53
C ASN A 133 -24.23 9.15 27.84
N GLY A 134 -22.95 9.53 27.80
CA GLY A 134 -22.10 9.61 29.00
C GLY A 134 -22.32 10.90 29.79
N GLU A 135 -22.66 12.01 29.12
CA GLU A 135 -23.01 13.28 29.77
C GLU A 135 -24.34 13.18 30.52
N THR A 136 -25.31 12.44 29.97
CA THR A 136 -26.64 12.27 30.59
C THR A 136 -26.65 11.33 31.81
N GLU A 137 -25.67 10.41 31.93
CA GLU A 137 -25.52 9.56 33.12
C GLU A 137 -24.69 10.23 34.24
N ALA A 138 -23.95 11.31 33.96
CA ALA A 138 -23.15 12.04 34.95
C ALA A 138 -23.91 13.16 35.68
N GLU A 139 -25.07 13.57 35.17
CA GLU A 139 -25.93 14.63 35.73
C GLU A 139 -27.15 14.11 36.52
N GLY A 140 -27.32 12.78 36.67
CA GLY A 140 -28.42 12.14 37.41
C GLY A 140 -27.95 11.23 38.54
#